data_AF-A0A7Y2JHG1-F1
#
_entry.id   AF-A0A7Y2JHG1-F1
#
_cell.length_a   1.000
_cell.length_b   1.000
_cell.length_c   1.000
_cell.angle_alpha   90.00
_cell.angle_beta   90.00
_cell.angle_gamma   90.00
#
_symmetry.space_group_name_H-M   'P 1'
#
loop_
_entity.id
_entity.type
_entity.pdbx_description
1 polymer ?
#
loop_
_entity_poly.entity_id
_entity_poly.type
_entity_poly.pdbx_seq_one_letter_code
_entity_poly.pdbx_strand_id
1 'polypeptide(L)'
;TGPIKGFATTLIIGILTSLFTAIFITRLLIDWYVNRGGNLDFATGLTKNLFKNVNIKFLRKRKIAYVISALIIAGGLTSLFTTGLDQGIDFVGGRTYQVRFAQEMSTEEVKADLNEVFGSAEVKTIGGANQLKISTKYKVEDNSTEADEEVQSKLFEALRTYLPDGIKYEEFLEGSGDRKVGKMSSSKVSPTIADDIKNSSVWAILGSLVVVFLYILIRFKKWQFSLGAVAAVFHDVLIVLGIFSITWKFMPFSMEIDQAFIAAILTVIGYSLNDTVVVFDRIREFLNEHHSWSLDKTINHSLNSTLSRTLNTSLTTIVVLLAMFIFGADSLRGLLFALIVGVIVGTYSSLFIATPIMYDTAKKGDAAESLKDKPKEEDQ
;
A
#
# COMPACT_ATOMS: atom_id res chain seq x y z
N THR A 1 13.22 2.05 11.04
CA THR A 1 14.44 1.26 10.77
C THR A 1 14.00 -0.11 10.22
N GLY A 2 14.91 -1.06 9.96
CA GLY A 2 14.49 -2.42 9.55
C GLY A 2 13.86 -2.50 8.15
N PRO A 3 12.90 -3.44 7.92
CA PRO A 3 12.30 -3.72 6.61
C PRO A 3 11.68 -2.49 5.94
N ILE A 4 11.02 -1.60 6.70
CA ILE A 4 10.42 -0.36 6.19
C ILE A 4 11.47 0.55 5.54
N LYS A 5 12.67 0.64 6.13
CA LYS A 5 13.78 1.43 5.57
C LYS A 5 14.27 0.84 4.25
N GLY A 6 14.33 -0.49 4.15
CA GLY A 6 14.67 -1.19 2.91
C GLY A 6 13.66 -0.88 1.81
N PHE A 7 12.38 -1.04 2.11
CA PHE A 7 11.28 -0.70 1.21
C PHE A 7 11.34 0.77 0.75
N ALA A 8 11.51 1.71 1.68
CA ALA A 8 11.61 3.14 1.38
C ALA A 8 12.83 3.46 0.50
N THR A 9 13.99 2.86 0.77
CA THR A 9 15.21 3.04 -0.05
C THR A 9 14.97 2.58 -1.49
N THR A 10 14.39 1.39 -1.68
CA THR A 10 14.06 0.87 -3.01
C THR A 10 13.07 1.77 -3.73
N LEU A 11 12.06 2.29 -3.03
CA LEU A 11 11.09 3.24 -3.60
C LEU A 11 11.77 4.55 -4.04
N ILE A 12 12.68 5.11 -3.24
CA ILE A 12 13.42 6.33 -3.60
C ILE A 12 14.27 6.11 -4.85
N ILE A 13 15.04 5.00 -4.89
CA ILE A 13 15.84 4.65 -6.07
C ILE A 13 14.93 4.46 -7.30
N GLY A 14 13.80 3.77 -7.13
CA GLY A 14 12.81 3.58 -8.18
C GLY A 14 12.23 4.90 -8.70
N ILE A 15 11.90 5.85 -7.83
CA ILE A 15 11.40 7.17 -8.22
C ILE A 15 12.47 7.94 -9.01
N LEU A 16 13.71 7.99 -8.52
CA LEU A 16 14.79 8.72 -9.20
C LEU A 16 15.13 8.13 -10.57
N THR A 17 15.25 6.80 -10.64
CA THR A 17 15.56 6.09 -11.90
C THR A 17 14.40 6.18 -12.89
N SER A 18 13.15 6.02 -12.45
CA SER A 18 11.97 6.18 -13.33
C SER A 18 11.80 7.61 -13.83
N LEU A 19 12.05 8.63 -13.01
CA LEU A 19 12.02 10.03 -13.43
C LEU A 19 13.07 10.32 -14.50
N PHE A 20 14.31 9.85 -14.30
CA PHE A 20 15.38 10.00 -15.27
C PHE A 20 15.03 9.29 -16.59
N THR A 21 14.56 8.05 -16.51
CA THR A 21 14.19 7.29 -17.71
C THR A 21 13.01 7.94 -18.45
N ALA A 22 11.97 8.36 -17.74
CA ALA A 22 10.76 8.94 -18.34
C ALA A 22 11.00 10.31 -19.00
N ILE A 23 11.89 11.13 -18.45
CA ILE A 23 12.17 12.47 -18.99
C ILE A 23 13.28 12.44 -20.04
N PHE A 24 14.39 11.75 -19.74
CA PHE A 24 15.59 11.81 -20.58
C PHE A 24 15.65 10.67 -21.59
N ILE A 25 15.57 9.42 -21.13
CA ILE A 25 15.74 8.25 -22.00
C ILE A 25 14.58 8.12 -22.99
N THR A 26 13.33 8.25 -22.53
CA THR A 26 12.15 8.20 -23.40
C THR A 26 12.22 9.28 -24.48
N ARG A 27 12.59 10.52 -24.12
CA ARG A 27 12.74 11.60 -25.09
C ARG A 27 13.85 11.31 -26.10
N LEU A 28 15.00 10.85 -25.64
CA LEU A 28 16.12 10.47 -26.52
C LEU A 28 15.70 9.39 -27.53
N LEU A 29 14.97 8.36 -27.09
CA LEU A 29 14.50 7.28 -27.97
C LEU A 29 13.44 7.76 -28.98
N ILE A 30 12.48 8.58 -28.53
CA ILE A 30 11.45 9.16 -29.39
C ILE A 30 12.08 10.07 -30.44
N ASP A 31 12.91 11.02 -30.02
CA ASP A 31 13.58 11.97 -30.91
C ASP A 31 14.46 11.24 -31.92
N TRP A 32 15.21 10.22 -31.47
CA TRP A 32 16.02 9.38 -32.33
C TRP A 32 15.20 8.62 -33.40
N TYR A 33 14.06 8.04 -33.00
CA TYR A 33 13.21 7.26 -33.92
C TYR A 33 12.52 8.15 -34.97
N VAL A 34 11.99 9.30 -34.53
CA VAL A 34 11.33 10.28 -35.42
C VAL A 34 12.34 10.90 -36.39
N ASN A 35 13.55 11.24 -35.92
CA ASN A 35 14.60 11.81 -36.78
C ASN A 35 15.11 10.84 -37.86
N ARG A 36 14.87 9.53 -37.71
CA ARG A 36 15.16 8.51 -38.74
C ARG A 36 13.99 8.25 -39.70
N GLY A 37 12.92 9.04 -39.61
CA GLY A 37 11.72 8.89 -40.43
C GLY A 37 10.75 7.82 -39.93
N GLY A 38 10.87 7.37 -38.67
CA GLY A 38 9.94 6.44 -38.05
C GLY A 38 8.59 7.10 -37.73
N ASN A 39 7.48 6.39 -37.98
CA ASN A 39 6.13 6.84 -37.63
C ASN A 39 5.71 6.26 -36.26
N LEU A 40 5.20 7.11 -35.36
CA LEU A 40 4.75 6.69 -34.03
C LEU A 40 3.22 6.58 -34.00
N ASP A 41 2.73 5.35 -33.93
CA ASP A 41 1.32 5.06 -33.66
C ASP A 41 1.10 4.92 -32.14
N PHE A 42 0.34 5.85 -31.55
CA PHE A 42 0.03 5.86 -30.11
C PHE A 42 -1.19 5.01 -29.73
N ALA A 43 -1.67 4.17 -30.64
CA ALA A 43 -2.86 3.35 -30.45
C ALA A 43 -2.70 1.98 -31.09
N THR A 44 -3.17 0.94 -30.40
CA THR A 44 -3.32 -0.40 -30.99
C THR A 44 -4.76 -0.58 -31.47
N GLY A 45 -5.01 -1.57 -32.34
CA GLY A 45 -6.36 -1.83 -32.86
C GLY A 45 -7.42 -2.00 -31.77
N LEU A 46 -7.06 -2.61 -30.63
CA LEU A 46 -7.94 -2.82 -29.48
C LEU A 46 -8.17 -1.55 -28.63
N THR A 47 -7.27 -0.56 -28.67
CA THR A 47 -7.31 0.62 -27.79
C THR A 47 -7.60 1.94 -28.51
N LYS A 48 -7.65 1.96 -29.85
CA LYS A 48 -7.72 3.17 -30.70
C LYS A 48 -8.88 4.13 -30.39
N ASN A 49 -9.95 3.66 -29.77
CA ASN A 49 -11.10 4.47 -29.38
C ASN A 49 -11.48 4.33 -27.89
N LEU A 50 -10.65 3.65 -27.10
CA LEU A 50 -10.91 3.49 -25.68
C LEU A 50 -10.82 4.86 -25.01
N PHE A 51 -11.85 5.22 -24.24
CA PHE A 51 -11.97 6.51 -23.53
C PHE A 51 -11.97 7.78 -24.40
N LYS A 52 -12.24 7.68 -25.72
CA LYS A 52 -12.52 8.88 -26.54
C LYS A 52 -13.92 9.42 -26.26
N ASN A 53 -14.04 10.75 -26.19
CA ASN A 53 -15.31 11.47 -26.00
C ASN A 53 -16.11 11.07 -24.75
N VAL A 54 -15.43 10.69 -23.67
CA VAL A 54 -16.10 10.40 -22.40
C VAL A 54 -16.67 11.70 -21.83
N ASN A 55 -17.96 11.69 -21.49
CA ASN A 55 -18.67 12.84 -20.92
C ASN A 55 -19.47 12.42 -19.69
N ILE A 56 -18.76 12.00 -18.65
CA ILE A 56 -19.35 11.63 -17.37
C ILE A 56 -19.60 12.90 -16.55
N LYS A 57 -20.82 13.01 -16.00
CA LYS A 57 -21.19 14.06 -15.04
C LYS A 57 -20.86 13.62 -13.61
N PHE A 58 -19.58 13.61 -13.26
CA PHE A 58 -19.05 13.18 -11.96
C PHE A 58 -19.70 13.93 -10.78
N LEU A 59 -19.80 15.25 -10.86
CA LEU A 59 -20.35 16.06 -9.77
C LEU A 59 -21.84 15.78 -9.51
N ARG A 60 -22.60 15.35 -10.52
CA ARG A 60 -24.00 14.92 -10.33
C ARG A 60 -24.09 13.60 -9.55
N LYS A 61 -23.10 12.72 -9.72
CA LYS A 61 -23.04 11.40 -9.06
C LYS A 61 -22.42 11.43 -7.66
N ARG A 62 -21.83 12.56 -7.23
CA ARG A 62 -21.09 12.65 -5.95
C ARG A 62 -21.86 12.20 -4.72
N LYS A 63 -23.16 12.52 -4.63
CA LYS A 63 -23.98 12.12 -3.47
C LYS A 63 -24.11 10.60 -3.37
N ILE A 64 -24.24 9.92 -4.52
CA ILE A 64 -24.29 8.46 -4.58
C ILE A 64 -22.94 7.87 -4.19
N ALA A 65 -21.85 8.45 -4.69
CA ALA A 65 -20.50 8.05 -4.30
C ALA A 65 -20.28 8.18 -2.78
N TYR A 66 -20.64 9.31 -2.18
CA TYR A 66 -20.53 9.51 -0.74
C TYR A 66 -21.34 8.50 0.07
N VAL A 67 -22.56 8.17 -0.35
CA VAL A 67 -23.38 7.16 0.33
C VAL A 67 -22.73 5.78 0.24
N ILE A 68 -22.26 5.38 -0.95
CA ILE A 68 -21.60 4.07 -1.13
C ILE A 68 -20.33 4.00 -0.28
N SER A 69 -19.47 5.01 -0.35
CA SER A 69 -18.26 5.09 0.47
C SER A 69 -18.55 5.07 1.96
N ALA A 70 -19.58 5.82 2.41
CA ALA A 70 -19.97 5.84 3.81
C ALA A 70 -20.48 4.49 4.29
N LEU A 71 -21.21 3.74 3.46
CA LEU A 71 -21.67 2.38 3.79
C LEU A 71 -20.50 1.41 3.90
N ILE A 72 -19.55 1.46 2.97
CA ILE A 72 -18.34 0.60 3.01
C ILE A 72 -17.52 0.93 4.26
N ILE A 73 -17.28 2.22 4.55
CA ILE A 73 -16.57 2.65 5.74
C ILE A 73 -17.33 2.24 7.01
N ALA A 74 -18.65 2.39 7.06
CA ALA A 74 -19.45 2.00 8.22
C ALA A 74 -19.38 0.47 8.45
N GLY A 75 -19.46 -0.34 7.40
CA GLY A 75 -19.27 -1.79 7.49
C GLY A 75 -17.86 -2.15 7.96
N GLY A 76 -16.84 -1.49 7.41
CA GLY A 76 -15.45 -1.64 7.82
C GLY A 76 -15.20 -1.27 9.28
N LEU A 77 -15.72 -0.11 9.72
CA LEU A 77 -15.63 0.34 11.13
C LEU A 77 -16.37 -0.61 12.07
N THR A 78 -17.55 -1.09 11.67
CA THR A 78 -18.29 -2.09 12.47
C THR A 78 -17.44 -3.33 12.66
N SER A 79 -16.86 -3.86 11.59
CA SER A 79 -15.94 -5.00 11.67
C SER A 79 -14.70 -4.69 12.51
N LEU A 80 -14.13 -3.50 12.41
CA LEU A 80 -12.97 -3.09 13.20
C LEU A 80 -13.27 -3.11 14.71
N PHE A 81 -14.48 -2.70 15.12
CA PHE A 81 -14.87 -2.72 16.53
C PHE A 81 -15.33 -4.11 17.03
N THR A 82 -15.88 -4.97 16.17
CA THR A 82 -16.37 -6.30 16.58
C THR A 82 -15.35 -7.42 16.40
N THR A 83 -14.67 -7.42 15.26
CA THR A 83 -13.74 -8.48 14.81
C THR A 83 -12.29 -8.08 15.04
N GLY A 84 -11.99 -6.78 14.94
CA GLY A 84 -10.62 -6.29 15.01
C GLY A 84 -9.81 -6.61 13.75
N LEU A 85 -8.50 -6.45 13.89
CA LEU A 85 -7.51 -6.76 12.87
C LEU A 85 -6.64 -7.91 13.37
N ASP A 86 -6.21 -8.79 12.46
CA ASP A 86 -5.21 -9.81 12.78
C ASP A 86 -3.85 -9.12 12.94
N GLN A 87 -3.41 -8.93 14.18
CA GLN A 87 -2.15 -8.25 14.47
C GLN A 87 -1.00 -9.25 14.37
N GLY A 88 0.03 -8.88 13.60
CA GLY A 88 1.26 -9.64 13.48
C GLY A 88 2.19 -9.45 14.68
N ILE A 89 3.27 -10.24 14.72
CA ILE A 89 4.24 -10.26 15.83
C ILE A 89 4.83 -8.87 16.14
N ASP A 90 4.92 -7.99 15.14
CA ASP A 90 5.44 -6.63 15.32
C ASP A 90 4.55 -5.73 16.20
N PHE A 91 3.26 -6.07 16.34
CA PHE A 91 2.25 -5.28 17.05
C PHE A 91 1.74 -5.92 18.34
N VAL A 92 1.83 -7.25 18.47
CA VAL A 92 1.49 -7.97 19.71
C VAL A 92 2.71 -8.45 20.49
N GLY A 93 3.88 -8.51 19.85
CA GLY A 93 5.07 -9.17 20.37
C GLY A 93 5.08 -10.67 20.04
N GLY A 94 6.16 -11.35 20.42
CA GLY A 94 6.27 -12.80 20.27
C GLY A 94 7.71 -13.29 20.18
N ARG A 95 7.87 -14.50 19.67
CA ARG A 95 9.17 -15.18 19.55
C ARG A 95 9.53 -15.36 18.09
N THR A 96 10.79 -15.10 17.76
CA THR A 96 11.36 -15.25 16.43
C THR A 96 12.60 -16.13 16.51
N TYR A 97 12.67 -17.13 15.65
CA TYR A 97 13.77 -18.06 15.52
C TYR A 97 14.32 -18.00 14.11
N GLN A 98 15.64 -17.98 13.97
CA GLN A 98 16.28 -18.26 12.69
C GLN A 98 16.74 -19.71 12.71
N VAL A 99 16.29 -20.49 11.74
CA VAL A 99 16.61 -21.91 11.61
C VAL A 99 17.27 -22.16 10.27
N ARG A 100 18.39 -22.88 10.28
CA ARG A 100 19.10 -23.31 9.09
C ARG A 100 18.86 -24.79 8.86
N PHE A 101 18.56 -25.13 7.61
CA PHE A 101 18.31 -26.49 7.14
C PHE A 101 19.46 -26.98 6.25
N ALA A 102 19.55 -28.30 6.09
CA ALA A 102 20.55 -28.94 5.24
C ALA A 102 20.29 -28.73 3.74
N GLN A 103 19.03 -28.53 3.37
CA GLN A 103 18.54 -28.33 2.00
C GLN A 103 17.69 -27.06 1.90
N GLU A 104 17.38 -26.65 0.66
CA GLU A 104 16.42 -25.57 0.42
C GLU A 104 15.04 -25.97 0.93
N MET A 105 14.33 -25.00 1.52
CA MET A 105 13.05 -25.26 2.16
C MET A 105 11.94 -24.45 1.50
N SER A 106 10.78 -25.08 1.31
CA SER A 106 9.55 -24.36 1.00
C SER A 106 9.07 -23.63 2.25
N THR A 107 8.86 -22.32 2.14
CA THR A 107 8.26 -21.52 3.21
C THR A 107 6.82 -21.90 3.47
N GLU A 108 6.11 -22.38 2.45
CA GLU A 108 4.70 -22.73 2.46
C GLU A 108 4.46 -24.02 3.25
N GLU A 109 5.23 -25.08 2.96
CA GLU A 109 5.15 -26.37 3.64
C GLU A 109 5.47 -26.23 5.12
N VAL A 110 6.62 -25.60 5.44
CA VAL A 110 7.04 -25.39 6.83
C VAL A 110 6.03 -24.53 7.60
N LYS A 111 5.43 -23.52 6.93
CA LYS A 111 4.39 -22.69 7.55
C LYS A 111 3.11 -23.48 7.83
N ALA A 112 2.70 -24.36 6.93
CA ALA A 112 1.50 -25.18 7.13
C ALA A 112 1.63 -26.04 8.39
N ASP A 113 2.75 -26.75 8.54
CA ASP A 113 3.01 -27.60 9.72
C ASP A 113 3.11 -26.78 11.01
N LEU A 114 3.76 -25.62 10.97
CA LEU A 114 3.89 -24.74 12.13
C LEU A 114 2.56 -24.10 12.53
N ASN A 115 1.64 -23.87 11.58
CA ASN A 115 0.30 -23.37 11.89
C ASN A 115 -0.54 -24.41 12.62
N GLU A 116 -0.34 -25.71 12.39
CA GLU A 116 -1.04 -26.76 13.17
C GLU A 116 -0.64 -26.74 14.64
N VAL A 117 0.63 -26.39 14.92
CA VAL A 117 1.19 -26.39 16.29
C VAL A 117 0.95 -25.07 17.00
N PHE A 118 1.13 -23.94 16.31
CA PHE A 118 1.09 -22.60 16.91
C PHE A 118 -0.18 -21.80 16.58
N GLY A 119 -1.07 -22.32 15.73
CA GLY A 119 -2.27 -21.64 15.23
C GLY A 119 -1.97 -20.56 14.18
N SER A 120 -0.95 -19.73 14.42
CA SER A 120 -0.36 -18.83 13.43
C SER A 120 1.16 -18.76 13.59
N ALA A 121 1.85 -19.02 12.50
CA ALA A 121 3.27 -18.84 12.34
C ALA A 121 3.56 -18.05 11.05
N GLU A 122 4.54 -17.17 11.13
CA GLU A 122 5.08 -16.46 9.98
C GLU A 122 6.44 -17.07 9.64
N VAL A 123 6.59 -17.54 8.40
CA VAL A 123 7.83 -18.13 7.91
C VAL A 123 8.31 -17.31 6.72
N LYS A 124 9.53 -16.78 6.81
CA LYS A 124 10.18 -15.96 5.78
C LYS A 124 11.59 -16.49 5.52
N THR A 125 12.00 -16.62 4.27
CA THR A 125 13.39 -16.94 3.93
C THR A 125 14.31 -15.77 4.30
N ILE A 126 15.46 -16.06 4.91
CA ILE A 126 16.47 -15.06 5.27
C ILE A 126 17.86 -15.49 4.78
N GLY A 127 18.47 -14.70 3.90
CA GLY A 127 19.75 -15.05 3.29
C GLY A 127 19.59 -16.14 2.23
N GLY A 128 20.06 -17.36 2.53
CA GLY A 128 19.97 -18.51 1.61
C GLY A 128 18.60 -19.20 1.66
N ALA A 129 18.23 -19.92 0.60
CA ALA A 129 16.96 -20.67 0.51
C ALA A 129 16.82 -21.79 1.57
N ASN A 130 17.89 -22.14 2.27
CA ASN A 130 17.92 -23.08 3.39
C ASN A 130 17.82 -22.43 4.77
N GLN A 131 17.56 -21.12 4.86
CA GLN A 131 17.50 -20.38 6.11
C GLN A 131 16.15 -19.69 6.25
N LEU A 132 15.40 -20.07 7.28
CA LEU A 132 14.07 -19.55 7.54
C LEU A 132 14.06 -18.76 8.85
N LYS A 133 13.44 -17.59 8.80
CA LYS A 133 12.99 -16.82 9.96
C LYS A 133 11.56 -17.25 10.27
N ILE A 134 11.36 -17.85 11.44
CA ILE A 134 10.08 -18.36 11.93
C ILE A 134 9.66 -17.48 13.11
N SER A 135 8.51 -16.84 12.99
CA SER A 135 7.93 -15.98 14.02
C SER A 135 6.62 -16.57 14.51
N THR A 136 6.39 -16.57 15.82
CA THR A 136 5.11 -17.01 16.42
C THR A 136 4.68 -16.07 17.55
N LYS A 137 3.36 -15.89 17.64
CA LYS A 137 2.67 -15.19 18.72
C LYS A 137 2.24 -16.12 19.86
N TYR A 138 2.56 -17.41 19.79
CA TYR A 138 2.24 -18.39 20.83
C TYR A 138 2.89 -18.02 22.17
N LYS A 139 2.06 -17.99 23.23
CA LYS A 139 2.44 -17.59 24.59
C LYS A 139 3.17 -16.25 24.68
N VAL A 140 2.81 -15.27 23.86
CA VAL A 140 3.47 -13.95 23.86
C VAL A 140 3.41 -13.22 25.22
N GLU A 141 2.35 -13.44 25.99
CA GLU A 141 2.17 -12.80 27.31
C GLU A 141 3.05 -13.43 28.41
N ASP A 142 3.55 -14.65 28.19
CA ASP A 142 4.37 -15.38 29.14
C ASP A 142 5.85 -15.21 28.78
N ASN A 143 6.57 -14.40 29.56
CA ASN A 143 8.00 -14.13 29.35
C ASN A 143 8.93 -15.09 30.12
N SER A 144 8.39 -16.13 30.74
CA SER A 144 9.16 -17.12 31.49
C SER A 144 10.10 -17.95 30.59
N THR A 145 11.16 -18.47 31.20
CA THR A 145 12.09 -19.42 30.57
C THR A 145 11.37 -20.72 30.17
N GLU A 146 10.39 -21.13 30.96
CA GLU A 146 9.56 -22.30 30.75
C GLU A 146 8.73 -22.18 29.46
N ALA A 147 8.16 -20.99 29.21
CA ALA A 147 7.46 -20.73 27.96
C ALA A 147 8.42 -20.70 26.75
N ASP A 148 9.66 -20.22 26.94
CA ASP A 148 10.68 -20.24 25.89
C ASP A 148 11.11 -21.66 25.53
N GLU A 149 11.28 -22.53 26.53
CA GLU A 149 11.58 -23.96 26.35
C GLU A 149 10.42 -24.70 25.69
N GLU A 150 9.18 -24.45 26.10
CA GLU A 150 8.00 -25.06 25.48
C GLU A 150 7.90 -24.70 24.00
N VAL A 151 8.07 -23.41 23.65
CA VAL A 151 8.00 -22.97 22.26
C VAL A 151 9.13 -23.60 21.44
N GLN A 152 10.34 -23.67 21.99
CA GLN A 152 11.48 -24.28 21.31
C GLN A 152 11.30 -25.80 21.12
N SER A 153 10.76 -26.49 22.12
CA SER A 153 10.44 -27.91 22.05
C SER A 153 9.38 -28.18 20.97
N LYS A 154 8.27 -27.43 20.98
CA LYS A 154 7.24 -27.51 19.94
C LYS A 154 7.78 -27.20 18.54
N LEU A 155 8.65 -26.20 18.43
CA LEU A 155 9.30 -25.84 17.17
C LEU A 155 10.17 -26.99 16.66
N PHE A 156 10.97 -27.61 17.54
CA PHE A 156 11.80 -28.75 17.18
C PHE A 156 10.96 -29.94 16.72
N GLU A 157 9.88 -30.27 17.44
CA GLU A 157 8.97 -31.36 17.07
C GLU A 157 8.32 -31.13 15.70
N ALA A 158 7.82 -29.91 15.46
CA ALA A 158 7.21 -29.53 14.20
C ALA A 158 8.20 -29.58 13.03
N LEU A 159 9.47 -29.25 13.27
CA LEU A 159 10.50 -29.22 12.24
C LEU A 159 11.23 -30.54 12.03
N ARG A 160 10.94 -31.55 12.85
CA ARG A 160 11.71 -32.81 12.89
C ARG A 160 11.80 -33.51 11.54
N THR A 161 10.74 -33.46 10.74
CA THR A 161 10.66 -34.04 9.38
C THR A 161 11.58 -33.34 8.37
N TYR A 162 11.99 -32.11 8.65
CA TYR A 162 12.84 -31.29 7.78
C TYR A 162 14.30 -31.26 8.23
N LEU A 163 14.61 -31.85 9.38
CA LEU A 163 15.94 -31.90 9.96
C LEU A 163 16.60 -33.28 9.68
N PRO A 164 17.94 -33.37 9.73
CA PRO A 164 18.64 -34.64 9.56
C PRO A 164 18.19 -35.70 10.58
N ASP A 165 18.11 -36.96 10.13
CA ASP A 165 17.70 -38.08 10.98
C ASP A 165 18.57 -38.21 12.23
N GLY A 166 17.93 -38.33 13.38
CA GLY A 166 18.60 -38.57 14.67
C GLY A 166 19.13 -37.34 15.39
N ILE A 167 18.94 -36.13 14.85
CA ILE A 167 19.30 -34.88 15.55
C ILE A 167 18.56 -34.79 16.88
N LYS A 168 19.28 -34.48 17.96
CA LYS A 168 18.71 -34.29 19.29
C LYS A 168 18.26 -32.84 19.50
N TYR A 169 17.42 -32.62 20.51
CA TYR A 169 16.93 -31.29 20.84
C TYR A 169 18.08 -30.34 21.19
N GLU A 170 19.05 -30.79 21.97
CA GLU A 170 20.22 -30.01 22.36
C GLU A 170 21.08 -29.63 21.15
N GLU A 171 21.28 -30.57 20.23
CA GLU A 171 22.00 -30.37 18.96
C GLU A 171 21.28 -29.37 18.05
N PHE A 172 19.95 -29.38 18.04
CA PHE A 172 19.15 -28.38 17.33
C PHE A 172 19.30 -26.98 17.94
N LEU A 173 19.37 -26.85 19.27
CA LEU A 173 19.49 -25.55 19.94
C LEU A 173 20.87 -24.91 19.74
N GLU A 174 21.93 -25.69 19.72
CA GLU A 174 23.31 -25.21 19.53
C GLU A 174 23.68 -25.07 18.04
N GLY A 175 22.98 -25.79 17.16
CA GLY A 175 23.28 -25.91 15.74
C GLY A 175 24.37 -26.97 15.50
N SER A 176 24.04 -28.03 14.76
CA SER A 176 24.88 -29.22 14.61
C SER A 176 25.60 -29.32 13.26
N GLY A 177 26.76 -29.98 13.28
CA GLY A 177 27.57 -30.33 12.10
C GLY A 177 28.31 -29.17 11.41
N ASP A 178 29.09 -29.50 10.38
CA ASP A 178 29.91 -28.52 9.61
C ASP A 178 29.07 -27.42 8.94
N ARG A 179 27.78 -27.68 8.68
CA ARG A 179 26.85 -26.74 8.05
C ARG A 179 26.02 -25.91 9.05
N LYS A 180 26.15 -26.15 10.36
CA LYS A 180 25.37 -25.54 11.44
C LYS A 180 23.86 -25.65 11.21
N VAL A 181 23.35 -26.87 11.06
CA VAL A 181 21.92 -27.15 10.88
C VAL A 181 21.22 -27.06 12.24
N GLY A 182 20.10 -26.33 12.31
CA GLY A 182 19.38 -26.07 13.55
C GLY A 182 19.14 -24.59 13.82
N LYS A 183 18.85 -24.25 15.08
CA LYS A 183 18.58 -22.89 15.54
C LYS A 183 19.86 -22.06 15.47
N MET A 184 19.85 -21.04 14.62
CA MET A 184 20.94 -20.07 14.45
C MET A 184 20.85 -18.93 15.46
N SER A 185 19.64 -18.45 15.72
CA SER A 185 19.39 -17.39 16.70
C SER A 185 17.95 -17.41 17.17
N SER A 186 17.72 -16.87 18.37
CA SER A 186 16.39 -16.60 18.90
C SER A 186 16.32 -15.15 19.36
N SER A 187 15.18 -14.51 19.09
CA SER A 187 14.87 -13.16 19.53
C SER A 187 13.43 -13.11 20.01
N LYS A 188 13.16 -12.24 20.98
CA LYS A 188 11.81 -12.00 21.50
C LYS A 188 11.46 -10.54 21.23
N VAL A 189 10.28 -10.31 20.69
CA VAL A 189 9.68 -8.97 20.62
C VAL A 189 8.82 -8.84 21.85
N SER A 190 9.24 -7.99 22.79
CA SER A 190 8.46 -7.73 24.00
C SER A 190 7.21 -6.90 23.68
N PRO A 191 6.15 -6.99 24.49
CA PRO A 191 4.96 -6.15 24.34
C PRO A 191 5.29 -4.66 24.29
N THR A 192 6.27 -4.19 25.08
CA THR A 192 6.70 -2.78 25.07
C THR A 192 7.29 -2.36 23.72
N ILE A 193 8.13 -3.20 23.10
CA ILE A 193 8.65 -2.91 21.75
C ILE A 193 7.51 -2.89 20.72
N ALA A 194 6.55 -3.80 20.87
CA ALA A 194 5.38 -3.88 20.00
C ALA A 194 4.49 -2.62 20.12
N ASP A 195 4.27 -2.14 21.35
CA ASP A 195 3.56 -0.89 21.63
C ASP A 195 4.29 0.32 21.02
N ASP A 196 5.61 0.38 21.12
CA ASP A 196 6.41 1.44 20.50
C ASP A 196 6.29 1.42 18.97
N ILE A 197 6.34 0.23 18.34
CA ILE A 197 6.15 0.06 16.89
C ILE A 197 4.74 0.50 16.49
N LYS A 198 3.72 0.10 17.25
CA LYS A 198 2.32 0.46 17.02
C LYS A 198 2.11 1.96 17.09
N ASN A 199 2.57 2.60 18.15
CA ASN A 199 2.48 4.04 18.35
C ASN A 199 3.23 4.80 17.25
N SER A 200 4.45 4.38 16.93
CA SER A 200 5.25 4.98 15.85
C SER A 200 4.56 4.86 14.49
N SER A 201 3.89 3.74 14.23
CA SER A 201 3.14 3.52 12.99
C SER A 201 1.92 4.43 12.87
N VAL A 202 1.18 4.62 13.97
CA VAL A 202 0.05 5.57 14.03
C VAL A 202 0.55 7.00 13.79
N TRP A 203 1.63 7.41 14.46
CA TRP A 203 2.23 8.73 14.25
C TRP A 203 2.77 8.91 12.84
N ALA A 204 3.33 7.87 12.21
CA ALA A 204 3.79 7.94 10.83
C ALA A 204 2.63 8.17 9.85
N ILE A 205 1.50 7.48 10.04
CA ILE A 205 0.30 7.68 9.21
C ILE A 205 -0.27 9.08 9.42
N LEU A 206 -0.50 9.52 10.66
CA LEU A 206 -1.02 10.86 10.95
C LEU A 206 -0.08 11.96 10.45
N GLY A 207 1.22 11.81 10.69
CA GLY A 207 2.25 12.72 10.19
C GLY A 207 2.25 12.79 8.67
N SER A 208 2.07 11.67 7.98
CA SER A 208 1.96 11.66 6.51
C SER A 208 0.76 12.48 6.02
N LEU A 209 -0.40 12.40 6.69
CA LEU A 209 -1.58 13.21 6.33
C LEU A 209 -1.30 14.72 6.47
N VAL A 210 -0.56 15.13 7.51
CA VAL A 210 -0.15 16.53 7.69
C VAL A 210 0.82 16.97 6.60
N VAL A 211 1.84 16.16 6.29
CA VAL A 211 2.80 16.44 5.22
C VAL A 211 2.07 16.59 3.87
N VAL A 212 1.13 15.71 3.59
CA VAL A 212 0.28 15.74 2.41
C VAL A 212 -0.56 17.01 2.36
N PHE A 213 -1.21 17.37 3.47
CA PHE A 213 -2.00 18.60 3.57
C PHE A 213 -1.15 19.83 3.21
N LEU A 214 0.02 19.95 3.84
CA LEU A 214 0.94 21.07 3.65
C LEU A 214 1.50 21.11 2.23
N TYR A 215 1.90 19.96 1.68
CA TYR A 215 2.38 19.85 0.31
C TYR A 215 1.34 20.36 -0.69
N ILE A 216 0.10 19.87 -0.59
CA ILE A 216 -1.00 20.30 -1.47
C ILE A 216 -1.34 21.78 -1.24
N LEU A 217 -1.26 22.24 0.02
CA LEU A 217 -1.56 23.64 0.35
C LEU A 217 -0.56 24.58 -0.31
N ILE A 218 0.74 24.25 -0.24
CA ILE A 218 1.80 25.03 -0.87
C ILE A 218 1.69 24.97 -2.39
N ARG A 219 1.44 23.77 -2.95
CA ARG A 219 1.38 23.55 -4.40
C ARG A 219 0.19 24.25 -5.07
N PHE A 220 -0.99 24.17 -4.46
CA PHE A 220 -2.24 24.70 -5.02
C PHE A 220 -2.69 26.03 -4.41
N LYS A 221 -2.02 26.51 -3.35
CA LYS A 221 -2.25 27.79 -2.64
C LYS A 221 -3.66 27.97 -2.08
N LYS A 222 -4.44 26.89 -2.02
CA LYS A 222 -5.87 26.89 -1.69
C LYS A 222 -6.18 25.67 -0.83
N TRP A 223 -6.67 25.90 0.38
CA TRP A 223 -6.87 24.85 1.38
C TRP A 223 -7.98 23.86 1.00
N GLN A 224 -8.91 24.23 0.11
CA GLN A 224 -9.98 23.35 -0.37
C GLN A 224 -9.42 22.13 -1.12
N PHE A 225 -8.34 22.31 -1.90
CA PHE A 225 -7.64 21.19 -2.52
C PHE A 225 -6.98 20.30 -1.46
N SER A 226 -6.32 20.89 -0.46
CA SER A 226 -5.69 20.12 0.62
C SER A 226 -6.70 19.31 1.42
N LEU A 227 -7.86 19.89 1.75
CA LEU A 227 -8.93 19.18 2.45
C LEU A 227 -9.48 18.04 1.60
N GLY A 228 -9.74 18.28 0.31
CA GLY A 228 -10.21 17.24 -0.62
C GLY A 228 -9.23 16.08 -0.71
N ALA A 229 -7.94 16.37 -0.89
CA ALA A 229 -6.89 15.35 -0.97
C ALA A 229 -6.78 14.53 0.33
N VAL A 230 -6.69 15.19 1.49
CA VAL A 230 -6.56 14.50 2.78
C VAL A 230 -7.81 13.67 3.09
N ALA A 231 -9.01 14.18 2.80
CA ALA A 231 -10.24 13.44 3.03
C ALA A 231 -10.32 12.17 2.17
N ALA A 232 -9.87 12.22 0.91
CA ALA A 232 -9.79 11.05 0.05
C ALA A 232 -8.76 10.03 0.53
N VAL A 233 -7.56 10.49 0.89
CA VAL A 233 -6.51 9.61 1.44
C VAL A 233 -6.99 8.94 2.73
N PHE A 234 -7.61 9.69 3.64
CA PHE A 234 -8.16 9.15 4.89
C PHE A 234 -9.26 8.11 4.61
N HIS A 235 -10.15 8.40 3.66
CA HIS A 235 -11.14 7.46 3.16
C HIS A 235 -10.49 6.16 2.64
N ASP A 236 -9.42 6.26 1.86
CA ASP A 236 -8.75 5.09 1.26
C ASP A 236 -8.13 4.19 2.34
N VAL A 237 -7.46 4.80 3.32
CA VAL A 237 -6.89 4.06 4.46
C VAL A 237 -7.98 3.35 5.26
N LEU A 238 -9.10 4.01 5.54
CA LEU A 238 -10.23 3.39 6.25
C LEU A 238 -10.83 2.22 5.49
N ILE A 239 -10.95 2.31 4.16
CA ILE A 239 -11.45 1.21 3.35
C ILE A 239 -10.48 0.04 3.35
N VAL A 240 -9.17 0.28 3.20
CA VAL A 240 -8.16 -0.80 3.27
C VAL A 240 -8.22 -1.50 4.63
N LEU A 241 -8.21 -0.75 5.74
CA LEU A 241 -8.32 -1.31 7.09
C LEU A 241 -9.65 -2.06 7.30
N GLY A 242 -10.75 -1.49 6.81
CA GLY A 242 -12.07 -2.11 6.89
C GLY A 242 -12.14 -3.44 6.15
N ILE A 243 -11.61 -3.49 4.92
CA ILE A 243 -11.52 -4.74 4.14
C ILE A 243 -10.67 -5.76 4.89
N PHE A 244 -9.49 -5.37 5.38
CA PHE A 244 -8.64 -6.29 6.15
C PHE A 244 -9.38 -6.85 7.36
N SER A 245 -10.08 -6.01 8.13
CA SER A 245 -10.87 -6.44 9.28
C SER A 245 -11.98 -7.41 8.92
N ILE A 246 -12.66 -7.19 7.79
CA ILE A 246 -13.77 -8.03 7.34
C ILE A 246 -13.26 -9.38 6.84
N THR A 247 -12.15 -9.39 6.10
CA THR A 247 -11.77 -10.55 5.29
C THR A 247 -10.74 -11.47 5.94
N TRP A 248 -9.97 -11.01 6.94
CA TRP A 248 -8.83 -11.79 7.45
C TRP A 248 -9.17 -13.20 7.95
N LYS A 249 -10.40 -13.44 8.44
CA LYS A 249 -10.83 -14.75 8.95
C LYS A 249 -11.07 -15.82 7.87
N PHE A 250 -11.33 -15.43 6.62
CA PHE A 250 -11.74 -16.37 5.57
C PHE A 250 -10.86 -16.35 4.32
N MET A 251 -9.92 -15.40 4.23
CA MET A 251 -8.98 -15.37 3.12
C MET A 251 -7.96 -16.52 3.26
N PRO A 252 -7.55 -17.18 2.16
CA PRO A 252 -6.68 -18.36 2.20
C PRO A 252 -5.19 -18.03 2.41
N PHE A 253 -4.88 -16.81 2.84
CA PHE A 253 -3.52 -16.33 3.07
C PHE A 253 -3.49 -15.40 4.28
N SER A 254 -2.30 -15.22 4.85
CA SER A 254 -2.14 -14.34 6.02
C SER A 254 -2.46 -12.89 5.67
N MET A 255 -3.35 -12.30 6.45
CA MET A 255 -3.72 -10.88 6.42
C MET A 255 -3.26 -10.15 7.68
N GLU A 256 -2.16 -10.63 8.27
CA GLU A 256 -1.58 -10.01 9.46
C GLU A 256 -1.12 -8.58 9.18
N ILE A 257 -1.37 -7.70 10.13
CA ILE A 257 -0.83 -6.35 10.16
C ILE A 257 0.54 -6.40 10.83
N ASP A 258 1.57 -6.29 9.99
CA ASP A 258 2.97 -6.19 10.37
C ASP A 258 3.57 -4.85 9.88
N GLN A 259 4.88 -4.65 10.08
CA GLN A 259 5.54 -3.45 9.59
C GLN A 259 5.46 -3.27 8.06
N ALA A 260 5.38 -4.38 7.31
CA ALA A 260 5.24 -4.31 5.86
C ALA A 260 3.85 -3.77 5.48
N PHE A 261 2.79 -4.17 6.18
CA PHE A 261 1.46 -3.60 5.99
C PHE A 261 1.43 -2.07 6.17
N ILE A 262 2.13 -1.53 7.18
CA ILE A 262 2.24 -0.06 7.35
C ILE A 262 2.94 0.59 6.16
N ALA A 263 3.99 -0.04 5.63
CA ALA A 263 4.65 0.44 4.41
C ALA A 263 3.69 0.41 3.19
N ALA A 264 2.83 -0.60 3.07
CA ALA A 264 1.78 -0.61 2.05
C ALA A 264 0.80 0.56 2.24
N ILE A 265 0.32 0.82 3.45
CA ILE A 265 -0.58 1.96 3.71
C ILE A 265 0.08 3.29 3.30
N LEU A 266 1.32 3.54 3.71
CA LEU A 266 2.06 4.75 3.30
C LEU A 266 2.23 4.83 1.77
N THR A 267 2.40 3.67 1.11
CA THR A 267 2.47 3.60 -0.36
C THR A 267 1.13 3.94 -1.01
N VAL A 268 0.02 3.42 -0.47
CA VAL A 268 -1.35 3.71 -0.94
C VAL A 268 -1.66 5.20 -0.81
N ILE A 269 -1.23 5.83 0.29
CA ILE A 269 -1.35 7.28 0.49
C ILE A 269 -0.64 8.04 -0.65
N GLY A 270 0.63 7.71 -0.92
CA GLY A 270 1.40 8.33 -2.00
C GLY A 270 0.80 8.09 -3.38
N TYR A 271 0.33 6.86 -3.63
CA TYR A 271 -0.29 6.47 -4.89
C TYR A 271 -1.61 7.23 -5.14
N SER A 272 -2.53 7.26 -4.16
CA SER A 272 -3.81 7.98 -4.25
C SER A 272 -3.60 9.49 -4.51
N LEU A 273 -2.53 10.05 -3.94
CA LEU A 273 -2.18 11.45 -4.17
C LEU A 273 -1.66 11.73 -5.57
N ASN A 274 -0.96 10.79 -6.20
CA ASN A 274 -0.47 10.97 -7.57
C ASN A 274 -1.62 11.31 -8.53
N ASP A 275 -2.71 10.55 -8.48
CA ASP A 275 -3.89 10.80 -9.30
C ASP A 275 -4.62 12.08 -8.89
N THR A 276 -4.77 12.30 -7.57
CA THR A 276 -5.42 13.51 -7.05
C THR A 276 -4.71 14.79 -7.52
N VAL A 277 -3.38 14.82 -7.49
CA VAL A 277 -2.58 15.96 -7.96
C VAL A 277 -2.77 16.19 -9.45
N VAL A 278 -2.78 15.14 -10.28
CA VAL A 278 -2.99 15.26 -11.74
C VAL A 278 -4.37 15.84 -12.05
N VAL A 279 -5.41 15.34 -11.37
CA VAL A 279 -6.78 15.83 -11.52
C VAL A 279 -6.89 17.29 -11.07
N PHE A 280 -6.32 17.64 -9.92
CA PHE A 280 -6.35 19.00 -9.40
C PHE A 280 -5.58 19.99 -10.29
N ASP A 281 -4.44 19.58 -10.84
CA ASP A 281 -3.66 20.38 -11.77
C ASP A 281 -4.47 20.68 -13.04
N ARG A 282 -5.16 19.67 -13.60
CA ARG A 282 -6.06 19.86 -14.75
C ARG A 282 -7.26 20.75 -14.43
N ILE A 283 -7.81 20.68 -13.21
CA ILE A 283 -8.89 21.58 -12.77
C ILE A 283 -8.38 23.02 -12.74
N ARG A 284 -7.19 23.24 -12.16
CA ARG A 284 -6.55 24.55 -12.11
C ARG A 284 -6.23 25.09 -13.50
N GLU A 285 -5.68 24.26 -14.39
CA GLU A 285 -5.40 24.58 -15.79
C GLU A 285 -6.67 25.08 -16.49
N PHE A 286 -7.78 24.33 -16.43
CA PHE A 286 -9.03 24.73 -17.09
C PHE A 286 -9.72 25.93 -16.43
N LEU A 287 -9.53 26.15 -15.13
CA LEU A 287 -10.01 27.37 -14.47
C LEU A 287 -9.32 28.62 -15.01
N ASN A 288 -8.04 28.50 -15.39
CA ASN A 288 -7.24 29.57 -15.96
C ASN A 288 -7.46 29.74 -17.47
N GLU A 289 -7.72 28.66 -18.22
CA GLU A 289 -7.96 28.73 -19.67
C GLU A 289 -9.41 29.09 -20.01
N HIS A 290 -10.38 28.77 -19.15
CA HIS A 290 -11.81 28.88 -19.44
C HIS A 290 -12.56 29.71 -18.39
N HIS A 291 -12.19 30.98 -18.24
CA HIS A 291 -12.79 31.89 -17.25
C HIS A 291 -14.32 32.04 -17.33
N SER A 292 -14.91 31.91 -18.52
CA SER A 292 -16.36 32.00 -18.74
C SER A 292 -17.13 30.74 -18.34
N TRP A 293 -16.46 29.61 -18.12
CA TRP A 293 -17.12 28.37 -17.74
C TRP A 293 -17.58 28.41 -16.27
N SER A 294 -18.69 27.75 -16.00
CA SER A 294 -19.13 27.49 -14.63
C SER A 294 -18.20 26.46 -13.98
N LEU A 295 -17.99 26.58 -12.67
CA LEU A 295 -17.12 25.67 -11.91
C LEU A 295 -17.50 24.19 -12.11
N ASP A 296 -18.81 23.89 -12.17
CA ASP A 296 -19.31 22.54 -12.44
C ASP A 296 -18.90 22.03 -13.83
N LYS A 297 -19.04 22.85 -14.87
CA LYS A 297 -18.63 22.49 -16.23
C LYS A 297 -17.12 22.25 -16.29
N THR A 298 -16.34 23.17 -15.73
CA THR A 298 -14.87 23.10 -15.69
C THR A 298 -14.41 21.80 -15.04
N ILE A 299 -14.87 21.51 -13.81
CA ILE A 299 -14.46 20.30 -13.09
C ILE A 299 -14.85 19.02 -13.83
N ASN A 300 -16.09 18.92 -14.34
CA ASN A 300 -16.49 17.72 -15.08
C ASN A 300 -15.64 17.54 -16.35
N HIS A 301 -15.31 18.61 -17.08
CA HIS A 301 -14.43 18.50 -18.26
C HIS A 301 -13.00 18.09 -17.87
N SER A 302 -12.43 18.67 -16.82
CA SER A 302 -11.11 18.32 -16.30
C SER A 302 -11.00 16.85 -15.88
N LEU A 303 -12.04 16.31 -15.23
CA LEU A 303 -12.11 14.90 -14.85
C LEU A 303 -12.18 13.98 -16.07
N ASN A 304 -13.01 14.33 -17.07
CA ASN A 304 -13.10 13.54 -18.30
C ASN A 304 -11.77 13.55 -19.10
N SER A 305 -11.06 14.68 -19.14
CA SER A 305 -9.78 14.78 -19.88
C SER A 305 -8.63 14.03 -19.20
N THR A 306 -8.71 13.77 -17.89
CA THR A 306 -7.68 13.04 -17.13
C THR A 306 -7.99 11.55 -16.99
N LEU A 307 -9.24 11.13 -17.20
CA LEU A 307 -9.72 9.77 -16.95
C LEU A 307 -8.87 8.69 -17.62
N SER A 308 -8.52 8.86 -18.91
CA SER A 308 -7.73 7.86 -19.66
C SER A 308 -6.34 7.66 -19.02
N ARG A 309 -5.69 8.74 -18.61
CA ARG A 309 -4.38 8.68 -17.93
C ARG A 309 -4.51 8.00 -16.57
N THR A 310 -5.49 8.39 -15.76
CA THR A 310 -5.74 7.82 -14.43
C THR A 310 -5.98 6.31 -14.54
N LEU A 311 -6.94 5.87 -15.37
CA LEU A 311 -7.24 4.46 -15.54
C LEU A 311 -6.05 3.64 -16.06
N ASN A 312 -5.28 4.16 -17.03
CA ASN A 312 -4.11 3.45 -17.57
C ASN A 312 -2.99 3.30 -16.53
N THR A 313 -2.74 4.34 -15.73
CA THR A 313 -1.73 4.31 -14.67
C THR A 313 -2.11 3.28 -13.59
N SER A 314 -3.39 3.22 -13.24
CA SER A 314 -3.91 2.25 -12.27
C SER A 314 -3.91 0.83 -12.80
N LEU A 315 -4.37 0.62 -14.03
CA LEU A 315 -4.43 -0.70 -14.63
C LEU A 315 -3.03 -1.30 -14.79
N THR A 316 -2.05 -0.53 -15.26
CA THR A 316 -0.67 -1.01 -15.41
C THR A 316 -0.05 -1.38 -14.06
N THR A 317 -0.30 -0.59 -13.01
CA THR A 317 0.15 -0.90 -11.64
C THR A 317 -0.53 -2.18 -11.13
N ILE A 318 -1.85 -2.31 -11.30
CA ILE A 318 -2.62 -3.49 -10.88
C ILE A 318 -2.12 -4.74 -11.60
N VAL A 319 -1.81 -4.68 -12.90
CA VAL A 319 -1.29 -5.85 -13.64
C VAL A 319 0.00 -6.38 -13.01
N VAL A 320 0.93 -5.49 -12.65
CA VAL A 320 2.17 -5.89 -11.98
C VAL A 320 1.90 -6.45 -10.59
N LEU A 321 1.05 -5.78 -9.80
CA LEU A 321 0.69 -6.24 -8.46
C LEU A 321 -0.02 -7.60 -8.48
N LEU A 322 -0.90 -7.84 -9.45
CA LEU A 322 -1.59 -9.12 -9.62
C LEU A 322 -0.62 -10.23 -10.01
N ALA A 323 0.32 -9.97 -10.92
CA ALA A 323 1.36 -10.93 -11.25
C ALA A 323 2.19 -11.29 -10.00
N MET A 324 2.61 -10.29 -9.22
CA MET A 324 3.32 -10.53 -7.95
C MET A 324 2.44 -11.23 -6.93
N PHE A 325 1.13 -10.98 -6.89
CA PHE A 325 0.22 -11.60 -5.93
C PHE A 325 -0.02 -13.08 -6.24
N ILE A 326 -0.10 -13.44 -7.53
CA ILE A 326 -0.32 -14.82 -7.99
C ILE A 326 0.98 -15.63 -7.92
N PHE A 327 2.09 -15.06 -8.38
CA PHE A 327 3.38 -15.77 -8.53
C PHE A 327 4.39 -15.50 -7.41
N GLY A 328 4.14 -14.54 -6.53
CA GLY A 328 5.02 -14.20 -5.41
C GLY A 328 4.83 -15.11 -4.19
N ALA A 329 5.72 -14.95 -3.21
CA ALA A 329 5.71 -15.74 -1.98
C ALA A 329 4.45 -15.48 -1.14
N ASP A 330 3.96 -16.51 -0.45
CA ASP A 330 2.77 -16.46 0.38
C ASP A 330 2.86 -15.41 1.50
N SER A 331 4.07 -15.18 2.02
CA SER A 331 4.35 -14.17 3.05
C SER A 331 4.16 -12.72 2.56
N LEU A 332 4.12 -12.48 1.25
CA LEU A 332 3.91 -11.15 0.66
C LEU A 332 2.45 -10.90 0.24
N ARG A 333 1.59 -11.92 0.26
CA ARG A 333 0.21 -11.79 -0.25
C ARG A 333 -0.60 -10.75 0.50
N GLY A 334 -0.49 -10.68 1.83
CA GLY A 334 -1.15 -9.65 2.64
C GLY A 334 -0.73 -8.23 2.22
N LEU A 335 0.58 -7.99 2.11
CA LEU A 335 1.13 -6.72 1.63
C LEU A 335 0.60 -6.34 0.24
N LEU A 336 0.69 -7.27 -0.72
CA LEU A 336 0.28 -7.05 -2.11
C LEU A 336 -1.22 -6.82 -2.23
N PHE A 337 -2.03 -7.55 -1.44
CA PHE A 337 -3.46 -7.36 -1.37
C PHE A 337 -3.82 -5.94 -0.88
N ALA A 338 -3.14 -5.44 0.16
CA ALA A 338 -3.32 -4.06 0.62
C ALA A 338 -3.02 -3.03 -0.48
N LEU A 339 -1.93 -3.22 -1.24
CA LEU A 339 -1.58 -2.36 -2.36
C LEU A 339 -2.62 -2.42 -3.50
N ILE A 340 -3.11 -3.61 -3.86
CA ILE A 340 -4.13 -3.78 -4.90
C ILE A 340 -5.41 -3.05 -4.52
N VAL A 341 -5.93 -3.31 -3.30
CA VAL A 341 -7.12 -2.64 -2.79
C VAL A 341 -6.90 -1.14 -2.75
N GLY A 342 -5.77 -0.69 -2.23
CA GLY A 342 -5.45 0.73 -2.13
C GLY A 342 -5.34 1.44 -3.47
N VAL A 343 -4.75 0.81 -4.50
CA VAL A 343 -4.68 1.36 -5.86
C VAL A 343 -6.09 1.50 -6.46
N ILE A 344 -6.93 0.48 -6.32
CA ILE A 344 -8.32 0.52 -6.81
C ILE A 344 -9.11 1.65 -6.12
N VAL A 345 -9.05 1.70 -4.80
CA VAL A 345 -9.80 2.67 -4.00
C VAL A 345 -9.26 4.09 -4.23
N GLY A 346 -7.94 4.28 -4.32
CA GLY A 346 -7.32 5.58 -4.60
C GLY A 346 -7.65 6.13 -5.99
N THR A 347 -7.69 5.26 -7.00
CA THR A 347 -8.13 5.63 -8.35
C THR A 347 -9.57 6.14 -8.33
N TYR A 348 -10.44 5.45 -7.60
CA TYR A 348 -11.83 5.87 -7.41
C TYR A 348 -11.95 7.17 -6.60
N SER A 349 -11.22 7.29 -5.50
CA SER A 349 -11.39 8.37 -4.53
C SER A 349 -10.91 9.71 -5.07
N SER A 350 -9.86 9.75 -5.90
CA SER A 350 -9.40 10.99 -6.56
C SER A 350 -10.53 11.67 -7.38
N LEU A 351 -11.33 10.87 -8.09
CA LEU A 351 -12.41 11.34 -8.96
C LEU A 351 -13.73 11.56 -8.22
N PHE A 352 -14.08 10.68 -7.28
CA PHE A 352 -15.40 10.63 -6.65
C PHE A 352 -15.45 11.14 -5.20
N ILE A 353 -14.30 11.32 -4.54
CA ILE A 353 -14.18 11.79 -3.16
C ILE A 353 -13.40 13.11 -3.11
N ALA A 354 -12.14 13.13 -3.53
CA ALA A 354 -11.25 14.29 -3.43
C ALA A 354 -11.83 15.50 -4.17
N THR A 355 -12.14 15.32 -5.45
CA THR A 355 -12.65 16.40 -6.31
C THR A 355 -14.02 16.89 -5.86
N PRO A 356 -14.99 16.03 -5.54
CA PRO A 356 -16.28 16.50 -5.04
C PRO A 356 -16.21 17.19 -3.67
N ILE A 357 -15.34 16.75 -2.75
CA ILE A 357 -15.17 17.42 -1.44
C ILE A 357 -14.54 18.81 -1.65
N MET A 358 -13.54 18.91 -2.50
CA MET A 358 -12.96 20.20 -2.91
C MET A 358 -14.04 21.11 -3.52
N TYR A 359 -14.89 20.59 -4.41
CA TYR A 359 -15.98 21.34 -5.02
C TYR A 359 -17.01 21.83 -4.00
N ASP A 360 -17.50 20.95 -3.12
CA ASP A 360 -18.54 21.28 -2.15
C ASP A 360 -18.04 22.28 -1.09
N THR A 361 -16.75 22.24 -0.75
CA THR A 361 -16.11 23.21 0.16
C THR A 361 -15.83 24.54 -0.53
N ALA A 362 -15.44 24.53 -1.81
CA ALA A 362 -15.27 25.74 -2.62
C ALA A 362 -16.59 26.46 -2.91
N LYS A 363 -17.70 25.72 -3.05
CA LYS A 363 -19.03 26.28 -3.32
C LYS A 363 -19.67 26.96 -2.10
N LYS A 364 -19.30 26.54 -0.88
CA LYS A 364 -19.89 27.05 0.38
C LYS A 364 -19.28 28.38 0.87
N GLY A 365 -18.34 28.99 0.14
CA GLY A 365 -17.83 30.33 0.41
C GLY A 365 -17.57 31.13 -0.87
N ASP A 366 -17.02 32.34 -0.77
CA ASP A 366 -16.60 33.21 -1.90
C ASP A 366 -15.46 32.61 -2.76
N ALA A 367 -15.13 31.34 -2.53
CA ALA A 367 -13.98 30.68 -3.10
C ALA A 367 -14.15 30.29 -4.58
N ALA A 368 -15.37 30.26 -5.12
CA ALA A 368 -15.61 30.00 -6.54
C ALA A 368 -15.00 31.09 -7.45
N GLU A 369 -15.02 32.34 -6.99
CA GLU A 369 -14.25 33.44 -7.61
C GLU A 369 -12.76 33.35 -7.23
N SER A 370 -12.42 32.99 -6.00
CA SER A 370 -11.02 32.89 -5.56
C SER A 370 -10.21 31.81 -6.29
N LEU A 371 -10.87 30.81 -6.88
CA LEU A 371 -10.26 29.72 -7.65
C LEU A 371 -9.97 30.13 -9.11
N LYS A 372 -10.60 31.18 -9.61
CA LYS A 372 -10.25 31.79 -10.89
C LYS A 372 -9.16 32.81 -10.58
N ASP A 373 -7.90 32.55 -10.96
CA ASP A 373 -6.89 33.61 -10.92
C ASP A 373 -7.44 34.77 -11.77
N LYS A 374 -7.72 35.92 -11.14
CA LYS A 374 -8.08 37.12 -11.90
C LYS A 374 -6.88 37.45 -12.80
N PRO A 375 -7.09 37.81 -14.08
CA PRO A 375 -6.01 38.37 -14.87
C PRO A 375 -5.42 39.53 -14.08
N LYS A 376 -4.09 39.63 -14.01
CA LYS A 376 -3.50 40.93 -13.68
C LYS A 376 -4.05 41.89 -14.72
N GLU A 377 -4.80 42.89 -14.29
CA GLU A 377 -4.99 44.09 -15.10
C GLU A 377 -3.57 44.55 -15.43
N GLU A 378 -3.16 44.39 -16.69
CA GLU A 378 -2.01 45.12 -17.21
C GLU A 378 -2.42 46.58 -17.12
N ASP A 379 -1.88 47.27 -16.11
CA ASP A 379 -2.00 48.71 -15.97
C ASP A 379 -1.65 49.36 -17.31
N GLN A 380 -2.59 50.15 -17.84
CA GLN A 380 -2.49 50.92 -19.08
C GLN A 380 -1.38 51.97 -19.03
#